data_AF-A0A3C1V7M7-F1
#
_entry.id   AF-A0A3C1V7M7-F1
#
_cell.length_a   1.000
_cell.length_b   1.000
_cell.length_c   1.000
_cell.angle_alpha   90.00
_cell.angle_beta   90.00
_cell.angle_gamma   90.00
#
_symmetry.space_group_name_H-M   'P 1'
#
loop_
_entity.id
_entity.type
_entity.pdbx_description
1 polymer ?
#
loop_
_entity_poly.entity_id
_entity_poly.type
_entity_poly.pdbx_seq_one_letter_code
_entity_poly.pdbx_strand_id
1 'polypeptide(L)'
;GESAQGLAEYVMATRTAGSEPSCTIAYDTRHRSEHFAKLCSEILLAAGFKIFFLRGYRSTPELSYAVRYTESTCGIMVTASHNPPSDNAVKVYWSGGVQVLPPHDKGIIERVMQVNEI
;
A
#
# COMPACT_ATOMS: atom_id res chain seq x y z
N GLY A 1 -10.09 -3.50 -1.11
CA GLY A 1 -9.55 -4.48 -2.05
C GLY A 1 -9.07 -3.79 -3.31
N GLU A 2 -9.96 -3.08 -4.01
CA GLU A 2 -9.69 -2.36 -5.26
C GLU A 2 -8.43 -1.49 -5.21
N SER A 3 -8.21 -0.75 -4.12
CA SER A 3 -7.00 0.07 -3.95
C SER A 3 -5.70 -0.72 -4.00
N ALA A 4 -5.67 -1.93 -3.41
CA ALA A 4 -4.50 -2.79 -3.43
C ALA A 4 -4.31 -3.44 -4.81
N GLN A 5 -5.40 -3.85 -5.45
CA GLN A 5 -5.39 -4.43 -6.80
C GLN A 5 -4.89 -3.41 -7.84
N GLY A 6 -5.45 -2.20 -7.84
CA GLY A 6 -5.02 -1.14 -8.75
C GLY A 6 -3.56 -0.71 -8.52
N LEU A 7 -3.10 -0.70 -7.26
CA LEU A 7 -1.67 -0.50 -6.95
C LEU A 7 -0.80 -1.62 -7.54
N ALA A 8 -1.20 -2.89 -7.34
CA ALA A 8 -0.49 -4.04 -7.90
C ALA A 8 -0.35 -3.94 -9.41
N GLU A 9 -1.45 -3.70 -10.12
CA GLU A 9 -1.47 -3.57 -11.59
C GLU A 9 -0.58 -2.42 -12.06
N TYR A 10 -0.65 -1.27 -11.40
CA TYR A 10 0.16 -0.12 -11.77
C TYR A 10 1.66 -0.38 -11.60
N VAL A 11 2.06 -0.93 -10.46
CA VAL A 11 3.47 -1.30 -10.19
C VAL A 11 3.93 -2.36 -11.21
N MET A 12 3.12 -3.38 -11.48
CA MET A 12 3.48 -4.43 -12.42
C MET A 12 3.65 -3.91 -13.85
N ALA A 13 2.87 -2.90 -14.24
CA ALA A 13 2.97 -2.25 -15.55
C ALA A 13 4.16 -1.28 -15.68
N THR A 14 4.69 -0.77 -14.56
CA THR A 14 5.71 0.29 -14.56
C THR A 14 7.07 -0.15 -14.03
N ARG A 15 7.16 -1.33 -13.40
CA ARG A 15 8.42 -1.89 -12.91
C ARG A 15 9.39 -2.21 -14.03
N THR A 16 10.68 -2.18 -13.71
CA THR A 16 11.73 -2.69 -14.59
C THR A 16 11.56 -4.20 -14.78
N ALA A 17 11.72 -4.68 -16.01
CA ALA A 17 11.66 -6.11 -16.29
C ALA A 17 12.69 -6.87 -15.44
N GLY A 18 12.24 -7.91 -14.74
CA GLY A 18 13.08 -8.71 -13.85
C GLY A 18 13.21 -8.20 -12.41
N SER A 19 12.69 -7.02 -12.06
CA SER A 19 12.63 -6.60 -10.66
C SER A 19 11.46 -7.28 -9.92
N GLU A 20 11.71 -7.71 -8.69
CA GLU A 20 10.70 -8.28 -7.80
C GLU A 20 9.97 -7.13 -7.07
N PRO A 21 8.65 -6.97 -7.25
CA PRO A 21 7.91 -5.90 -6.58
C PRO A 21 7.82 -6.21 -5.09
N SER A 22 7.89 -5.17 -4.26
CA SER A 22 7.75 -5.32 -2.80
C SER A 22 6.96 -4.18 -2.18
N CYS A 23 6.25 -4.49 -1.09
CA CYS A 23 5.42 -3.52 -0.39
C CYS A 23 5.59 -3.64 1.13
N THR A 24 5.83 -2.52 1.78
CA THR A 24 5.80 -2.41 3.25
C THR A 24 4.42 -1.96 3.70
N ILE A 25 3.80 -2.70 4.61
CA ILE A 25 2.42 -2.43 5.05
C ILE A 25 2.39 -2.17 6.55
N ALA A 26 1.71 -1.09 6.94
CA ALA A 26 1.47 -0.71 8.31
C ALA A 26 0.04 -0.20 8.51
N TYR A 27 -0.40 -0.15 9.76
CA TYR A 27 -1.76 0.24 10.12
C TYR A 27 -1.81 0.91 11.49
N ASP A 28 -2.81 1.78 11.70
CA ASP A 28 -3.03 2.49 12.95
C ASP A 28 -4.06 1.79 13.87
N THR A 29 -4.50 2.49 14.91
CA THR A 29 -5.40 1.98 15.95
C THR A 29 -6.89 2.00 15.58
N ARG A 30 -7.26 2.32 14.33
CA ARG A 30 -8.67 2.36 13.92
C ARG A 30 -9.32 0.98 13.92
N HIS A 31 -10.65 0.96 13.97
CA HIS A 31 -11.40 -0.29 13.95
C HIS A 31 -11.09 -1.07 12.67
N ARG A 32 -10.71 -2.34 12.81
CA ARG A 32 -10.40 -3.24 11.68
C ARG A 32 -9.22 -2.80 10.80
N SER A 33 -8.41 -1.83 11.22
CA SER A 33 -7.19 -1.40 10.51
C SER A 33 -6.29 -2.61 10.16
N GLU A 34 -6.08 -3.51 11.12
CA GLU A 34 -5.30 -4.75 10.90
C GLU A 34 -5.95 -5.67 9.86
N HIS A 35 -7.27 -5.81 9.89
CA HIS A 35 -8.00 -6.66 8.94
C HIS A 35 -7.85 -6.12 7.51
N PHE A 36 -8.03 -4.81 7.31
CA PHE A 36 -7.84 -4.19 6.00
C PHE A 36 -6.38 -4.25 5.53
N ALA A 37 -5.41 -4.11 6.44
CA ALA A 37 -3.99 -4.25 6.10
C ALA A 37 -3.65 -5.68 5.67
N LYS A 38 -4.23 -6.71 6.31
CA LYS A 38 -4.10 -8.11 5.90
C LYS A 38 -4.74 -8.35 4.54
N LEU A 39 -5.94 -7.83 4.29
CA LEU A 39 -6.58 -7.91 2.97
C LEU A 39 -5.71 -7.30 1.87
N CYS A 40 -5.11 -6.12 2.11
CA CYS A 40 -4.15 -5.54 1.15
C CYS A 40 -2.93 -6.44 0.94
N SER A 41 -2.43 -7.08 2.00
CA SER A 41 -1.29 -7.99 1.93
C SER A 41 -1.60 -9.22 1.09
N GLU A 42 -2.76 -9.84 1.29
CA GLU A 42 -3.22 -11.04 0.56
C GLU A 42 -3.33 -10.76 -0.95
N ILE A 43 -3.93 -9.63 -1.32
CA ILE A 43 -4.05 -9.21 -2.72
C ILE A 43 -2.68 -8.98 -3.36
N LEU A 44 -1.79 -8.25 -2.69
CA LEU A 44 -0.45 -7.97 -3.22
C LEU A 44 0.43 -9.24 -3.28
N LEU A 45 0.32 -10.14 -2.30
CA LEU A 45 0.99 -11.45 -2.33
C LEU A 45 0.53 -12.27 -3.54
N ALA A 46 -0.78 -12.30 -3.80
CA ALA A 46 -1.32 -12.99 -4.98
C ALA A 46 -0.83 -12.37 -6.30
N ALA A 47 -0.58 -11.06 -6.32
CA ALA A 47 0.03 -10.34 -7.45
C ALA A 47 1.56 -10.52 -7.56
N GLY A 48 2.19 -11.30 -6.66
CA GLY A 48 3.62 -11.61 -6.70
C GLY A 48 4.52 -10.62 -5.96
N PHE A 49 3.98 -9.82 -5.04
CA PHE A 49 4.78 -8.92 -4.22
C PHE A 49 5.43 -9.65 -3.05
N LYS A 50 6.67 -9.27 -2.75
CA LYS A 50 7.26 -9.51 -1.42
C LYS A 50 6.68 -8.51 -0.41
N ILE A 51 6.09 -9.01 0.68
CA ILE A 51 5.44 -8.18 1.69
C ILE A 51 6.27 -8.06 2.97
N PHE A 52 6.47 -6.83 3.41
CA PHE A 52 6.98 -6.49 4.74
C PHE A 52 5.84 -5.97 5.61
N PHE A 53 5.19 -6.87 6.35
CA PHE A 53 4.06 -6.53 7.22
C PHE A 53 4.54 -6.13 8.63
N LEU A 54 4.37 -4.86 9.00
CA LEU A 54 4.74 -4.38 10.34
C LEU A 54 3.69 -4.83 11.36
N ARG A 55 4.05 -5.77 12.24
CA ARG A 55 3.15 -6.30 13.27
C ARG A 55 2.89 -5.26 14.37
N GLY A 56 1.60 -5.07 14.69
CA GLY A 56 1.13 -4.10 15.67
C GLY A 56 1.00 -2.70 15.08
N TYR A 57 0.45 -1.78 15.87
CA TYR A 57 0.16 -0.42 15.42
C TYR A 57 1.43 0.37 15.14
N ARG A 58 1.43 1.15 14.06
CA ARG A 58 2.55 2.00 13.67
C ARG A 58 2.06 3.36 13.23
N SER A 59 2.94 4.33 13.35
CA SER A 59 2.72 5.67 12.85
C SER A 59 3.12 5.78 11.37
N THR A 60 2.55 6.77 10.68
CA THR A 60 2.93 7.12 9.31
C THR A 60 4.45 7.35 9.12
N PRO A 61 5.18 8.08 10.00
CA PRO A 61 6.62 8.23 9.82
C PRO A 61 7.40 6.91 10.00
N GLU A 62 6.92 5.96 10.81
CA GLU A 62 7.54 4.63 10.89
C GLU A 62 7.39 3.86 9.57
N LEU A 63 6.21 3.92 8.93
CA LEU A 63 6.04 3.35 7.59
C LEU A 63 6.98 4.03 6.58
N SER A 64 7.04 5.37 6.59
CA SER A 64 7.90 6.16 5.69
C SER A 64 9.38 5.76 5.83
N TYR A 65 9.85 5.58 7.06
CA TYR A 65 11.18 5.05 7.34
C TYR A 65 11.32 3.60 6.84
N ALA A 66 10.37 2.74 7.18
CA ALA A 66 10.43 1.32 6.88
C ALA A 66 10.46 1.05 5.37
N VAL A 67 9.66 1.76 4.55
CA VAL A 67 9.69 1.64 3.08
C VAL A 67 11.10 1.84 2.53
N ARG A 68 11.82 2.86 3.01
CA ARG A 68 13.20 3.11 2.58
C ARG A 68 14.17 2.07 3.14
N TYR A 69 13.98 1.68 4.40
CA TYR A 69 14.83 0.70 5.08
C TYR A 69 14.76 -0.70 4.45
N THR A 70 13.56 -1.11 4.00
CA THR A 70 13.33 -2.40 3.32
C THR A 70 13.49 -2.31 1.81
N GLU A 71 13.94 -1.16 1.30
CA GLU A 71 14.10 -0.87 -0.13
C GLU A 71 12.85 -1.23 -0.96
N SER A 72 11.67 -1.01 -0.38
CA SER A 72 10.43 -1.47 -0.97
C SER A 72 9.99 -0.61 -2.16
N THR A 73 9.37 -1.25 -3.15
CA THR A 73 8.84 -0.55 -4.33
C THR A 73 7.80 0.49 -3.93
N CYS A 74 6.94 0.15 -2.97
CA CYS A 74 5.93 1.03 -2.41
C CYS A 74 5.61 0.67 -0.95
N GLY A 75 4.70 1.42 -0.34
CA GLY A 75 4.15 1.11 0.98
C GLY A 75 2.67 1.45 1.08
N ILE A 76 1.99 0.80 2.04
CA ILE A 76 0.59 1.07 2.37
C ILE A 76 0.50 1.43 3.86
N MET A 77 -0.15 2.55 4.15
CA MET A 77 -0.64 2.90 5.48
C MET A 77 -2.16 2.74 5.49
N VAL A 78 -2.66 1.84 6.33
CA VAL A 78 -4.10 1.79 6.64
C VAL A 78 -4.37 2.77 7.79
N THR A 79 -4.93 3.93 7.44
CA THR A 79 -5.29 5.01 8.37
C THR A 79 -6.22 6.01 7.70
N ALA A 80 -7.20 6.51 8.44
CA ALA A 80 -7.92 7.74 8.07
C ALA A 80 -7.48 8.96 8.93
N SER A 81 -6.23 8.94 9.42
CA SER A 81 -5.59 10.06 10.15
C SER A 81 -6.37 10.50 11.39
N HIS A 82 -7.09 11.61 11.34
CA HIS A 82 -7.85 12.19 12.45
C HIS A 82 -9.37 11.96 12.32
N ASN A 83 -9.83 11.27 11.27
CA ASN A 83 -11.24 10.95 11.06
C ASN A 83 -11.82 10.07 12.19
N PRO A 84 -13.14 9.93 12.32
CA PRO A 84 -13.76 9.05 13.30
C PRO A 84 -13.18 7.62 13.31
N PRO A 85 -13.13 6.90 14.45
CA PRO A 85 -12.48 5.59 14.57
C PRO A 85 -13.03 4.48 13.66
N SER A 86 -14.28 4.62 13.19
CA SER A 86 -14.93 3.73 12.23
C SER A 86 -14.34 3.80 10.83
N ASP A 87 -13.76 4.93 10.47
CA ASP A 87 -13.29 5.21 9.11
C ASP A 87 -11.91 4.60 8.92
N ASN A 88 -11.69 4.02 7.74
CA ASN A 88 -10.38 3.54 7.29
C ASN A 88 -10.13 4.01 5.86
N ALA A 89 -8.88 4.29 5.55
CA ALA A 89 -8.43 4.58 4.21
C ALA A 89 -7.08 3.92 3.96
N VAL A 90 -6.81 3.61 2.69
CA VAL A 90 -5.51 3.15 2.21
C VAL A 90 -4.76 4.37 1.69
N LYS A 91 -3.60 4.67 2.28
CA LYS A 91 -2.67 5.68 1.77
C LYS A 91 -1.46 4.98 1.19
N VAL A 92 -1.11 5.30 -0.04
CA VAL A 92 0.03 4.70 -0.74
C VAL A 92 1.25 5.60 -0.64
N TYR A 93 2.39 4.99 -0.36
CA TYR A 93 3.72 5.59 -0.32
C TYR A 93 4.58 4.98 -1.44
N TRP A 94 5.43 5.79 -2.06
CA TRP A 94 6.36 5.30 -3.08
C TRP A 94 7.73 4.95 -2.48
N SER A 95 8.66 4.45 -3.30
CA SER A 95 9.98 3.96 -2.87
C SER A 95 10.81 4.97 -2.05
N GLY A 96 10.59 6.28 -2.25
CA GLY A 96 11.19 7.34 -1.44
C GLY A 96 10.63 7.47 -0.01
N GLY A 97 9.68 6.63 0.40
CA GLY A 97 9.01 6.71 1.70
C GLY A 97 8.06 7.90 1.83
N VAL A 98 7.73 8.58 0.72
CA VAL A 98 6.78 9.70 0.67
C VAL A 98 5.45 9.23 0.09
N GLN A 99 4.35 9.87 0.48
CA GLN A 99 3.05 9.58 -0.11
C GLN A 99 3.12 9.80 -1.63
N VAL A 100 2.43 8.97 -2.41
CA VAL A 100 2.49 9.01 -3.88
C VAL A 100 2.19 10.41 -4.43
N LEU A 101 2.97 10.80 -5.43
CA LEU A 101 2.91 12.08 -6.15
C LEU A 101 2.80 11.81 -7.67
N PRO A 102 2.50 12.83 -8.48
CA PRO A 102 2.60 12.73 -9.94
C PRO A 102 3.95 12.20 -10.42
N PRO A 103 3.97 11.31 -11.44
CA PRO A 103 2.82 10.80 -12.21
C PRO A 103 2.16 9.54 -11.61
N HIS A 104 2.69 9.00 -10.50
CA HIS A 104 2.25 7.70 -9.96
C HIS A 104 0.85 7.74 -9.37
N ASP A 105 0.47 8.85 -8.73
CA ASP A 105 -0.86 9.06 -8.16
C ASP A 105 -1.98 8.80 -9.18
N LYS A 106 -1.92 9.45 -10.35
CA LYS A 106 -2.90 9.32 -11.44
C LYS A 106 -2.93 7.91 -11.98
N GLY A 107 -1.76 7.34 -12.27
CA GLY A 107 -1.67 5.99 -12.83
C GLY A 107 -2.23 4.92 -11.88
N ILE A 108 -2.02 5.05 -10.57
CA ILE A 108 -2.62 4.15 -9.58
C ILE A 108 -4.15 4.32 -9.59
N ILE A 109 -4.66 5.55 -9.53
CA ILE A 109 -6.10 5.81 -9.51
C ILE A 109 -6.79 5.28 -10.78
N GLU A 110 -6.19 5.48 -11.95
CA GLU A 110 -6.71 4.94 -13.21
C GLU A 110 -6.88 3.41 -13.16
N ARG A 111 -5.91 2.69 -12.57
CA ARG A 111 -6.02 1.24 -12.38
C ARG A 111 -7.08 0.86 -11.36
N VAL A 112 -7.16 1.57 -10.24
CA VAL A 112 -8.18 1.33 -9.21
C VAL A 112 -9.59 1.45 -9.80
N MET A 113 -9.83 2.46 -10.64
CA MET A 113 -11.13 2.68 -11.29
C MET A 113 -11.48 1.62 -12.35
N GLN A 114 -10.53 0.79 -12.77
CA GLN A 114 -10.74 -0.29 -13.75
C GLN A 114 -10.92 -1.66 -13.08
N VAL A 115 -10.76 -1.76 -11.76
CA VAL A 115 -10.96 -3.02 -11.02
C VAL A 115 -12.45 -3.33 -10.97
N ASN A 116 -12.86 -4.41 -11.65
CA ASN A 116 -14.25 -4.90 -11.63
C ASN A 116 -14.43 -6.14 -10.75
N GLU A 117 -13.35 -6.89 -10.49
CA GLU A 117 -13.32 -8.12 -9.69
C GLU A 117 -11.99 -8.21 -8.92
N ILE A 118 -12.01 -8.88 -7.77
CA ILE A 118 -10.86 -9.07 -6.86
C ILE A 118 -10.76 -10.55 -6.50
#